data_AF-A0A941S8D3-F1
#
_entry.id   AF-A0A941S8D3-F1
#
_cell.length_a   1.000
_cell.length_b   1.000
_cell.length_c   1.000
_cell.angle_alpha   90.00
_cell.angle_beta   90.00
_cell.angle_gamma   90.00
#
_symmetry.space_group_name_H-M   'P 1'
#
loop_
_entity.id
_entity.type
_entity.pdbx_description
1 polymer ?
#
loop_
_entity_poly.entity_id
_entity_poly.type
_entity_poly.pdbx_seq_one_letter_code
_entity_poly.pdbx_strand_id
1 'polypeptide(L)'
;MDAILTPPDRIAEANHRMANSLTLLSGLVRMQAKHAGRAPKPLSNAEVRLMFDSLAARIATLGQLHRMLAHIPADGAIDLNRHLRDLSDTLMAAFSSDLQPVAITHRGAACHLSAKNVQPLTLILCELLTNAMKYAHPSGVPLHIGLCCEAHANGDLVVRVN
;
A
#
# COMPACT_ATOMS: atom_id res chain seq x y z
N MET A 1 -35.60 30.62 -5.96
CA MET A 1 -34.49 30.75 -6.94
C MET A 1 -33.31 30.04 -6.29
N ASP A 2 -33.32 28.72 -6.37
CA ASP A 2 -32.37 27.86 -5.67
C ASP A 2 -31.11 27.71 -6.51
N ALA A 3 -30.04 28.33 -6.04
CA ALA A 3 -28.70 28.12 -6.57
C ALA A 3 -28.29 26.68 -6.25
N ILE A 4 -28.31 25.84 -7.29
CA ILE A 4 -27.69 24.52 -7.27
C ILE A 4 -26.21 24.74 -7.01
N LEU A 5 -25.78 24.50 -5.78
CA LEU A 5 -24.38 24.31 -5.41
C LEU A 5 -23.87 23.14 -6.24
N THR A 6 -23.15 23.43 -7.33
CA THR A 6 -22.27 22.44 -7.96
C THR A 6 -21.33 21.95 -6.86
N PRO A 7 -21.28 20.63 -6.55
CA PRO A 7 -20.36 20.14 -5.53
C PRO A 7 -18.93 20.50 -5.96
N PRO A 8 -18.00 20.78 -5.00
CA PRO A 8 -16.62 21.13 -5.32
C PRO A 8 -16.09 20.14 -6.36
N ASP A 9 -15.57 20.70 -7.44
CA ASP A 9 -15.31 20.01 -8.70
C ASP A 9 -14.64 18.65 -8.43
N ARG A 10 -15.32 17.54 -8.74
CA ARG A 10 -14.83 16.18 -8.47
C ARG A 10 -13.46 15.96 -9.10
N ILE A 11 -13.18 16.67 -10.19
CA ILE A 11 -11.88 16.71 -10.86
C ILE A 11 -10.83 17.42 -9.99
N ALA A 12 -11.16 18.55 -9.37
CA ALA A 12 -10.25 19.27 -8.48
C ALA A 12 -9.89 18.44 -7.24
N GLU A 13 -10.85 17.74 -6.63
CA GLU A 13 -10.57 16.85 -5.49
C GLU A 13 -9.71 15.65 -5.89
N ALA A 14 -9.99 15.02 -7.04
CA ALA A 14 -9.15 13.94 -7.57
C ALA A 14 -7.72 14.43 -7.85
N ASN A 15 -7.57 15.58 -8.52
CA ASN A 15 -6.28 16.20 -8.80
C ASN A 15 -5.51 16.56 -7.53
N HIS A 16 -6.21 17.06 -6.50
CA HIS A 16 -5.60 17.35 -5.20
C HIS A 16 -5.09 16.07 -4.53
N ARG A 17 -5.85 14.97 -4.58
CA ARG A 17 -5.39 13.65 -4.09
C ARG A 17 -4.23 13.09 -4.90
N MET A 18 -4.21 13.29 -6.22
CA MET A 18 -3.05 12.96 -7.07
C MET A 18 -1.82 13.74 -6.63
N ALA A 19 -1.93 15.06 -6.48
CA ALA A 19 -0.83 15.91 -6.05
C ALA A 19 -0.28 15.48 -4.68
N ASN A 20 -1.16 15.14 -3.74
CA ASN A 20 -0.76 14.61 -2.43
C ASN A 20 -0.02 13.28 -2.55
N SER A 21 -0.51 12.36 -3.38
CA SER A 21 0.12 11.06 -3.62
C SER A 21 1.50 11.18 -4.28
N LEU A 22 1.65 12.07 -5.25
CA LEU A 22 2.93 12.35 -5.92
C LEU A 22 3.93 13.03 -4.97
N THR A 23 3.45 13.92 -4.10
CA THR A 23 4.28 14.56 -3.07
C THR A 23 4.79 13.53 -2.07
N LEU A 24 3.92 12.63 -1.61
CA LEU A 24 4.30 11.52 -0.74
C LEU A 24 5.31 10.59 -1.41
N LEU A 25 5.07 10.19 -2.66
CA LEU A 25 6.01 9.38 -3.45
C LEU A 25 7.39 10.05 -3.56
N SER A 26 7.40 11.35 -3.85
CA SER A 26 8.65 12.12 -3.93
C SER A 26 9.39 12.13 -2.60
N GLY A 27 8.66 12.26 -1.48
CA GLY A 27 9.22 12.14 -0.13
C GLY A 27 9.83 10.77 0.15
N LEU A 28 9.11 9.70 -0.20
CA LEU A 28 9.57 8.31 -0.03
C LEU A 28 10.86 8.03 -0.83
N VAL A 29 10.92 8.47 -2.09
CA VAL A 29 12.12 8.33 -2.92
C VAL A 29 13.31 9.06 -2.30
N ARG A 30 13.11 10.29 -1.80
CA ARG A 30 14.17 11.05 -1.11
C ARG A 30 14.64 10.35 0.17
N MET A 31 13.72 9.79 0.95
CA MET A 31 14.06 9.01 2.15
C MET A 31 14.88 7.78 1.79
N GLN A 32 14.47 7.04 0.75
CA GLN A 32 15.17 5.85 0.27
C GLN A 32 16.58 6.19 -0.24
N ALA A 33 16.73 7.28 -0.99
CA ALA A 33 18.02 7.77 -1.47
C ALA A 33 18.94 8.18 -0.31
N LYS A 34 18.41 8.87 0.70
CA LYS A 34 19.15 9.23 1.92
C LYS A 34 19.60 8.00 2.71
N HIS A 35 18.76 6.96 2.78
CA HIS A 35 19.11 5.70 3.42
C HIS A 35 20.26 5.00 2.67
N ALA A 36 20.18 4.92 1.33
CA ALA A 36 21.23 4.38 0.48
C ALA A 36 22.57 5.13 0.66
N GLY A 37 22.54 6.46 0.71
CA GLY A 37 23.74 7.29 0.91
C GLY A 37 24.36 7.21 2.31
N ARG A 38 23.67 6.60 3.28
CA ARG A 38 24.17 6.38 4.65
C ARG A 38 24.60 4.94 4.91
N ALA A 39 24.54 4.07 3.90
CA ALA A 39 24.94 2.69 4.06
C ALA A 39 26.43 2.62 4.44
N PRO A 40 26.80 1.80 5.44
CA PRO A 40 28.19 1.68 5.91
C PRO A 40 29.12 1.05 4.86
N LYS A 41 28.56 0.46 3.81
CA LYS A 41 29.26 -0.10 2.64
C LYS A 41 28.48 0.26 1.37
N PRO A 42 29.13 0.31 0.20
CA PRO A 42 28.43 0.41 -1.08
C PRO A 42 27.39 -0.70 -1.21
N LEU A 43 26.22 -0.35 -1.75
CA LEU A 43 25.17 -1.31 -2.03
C LEU A 43 25.60 -2.24 -3.16
N SER A 44 25.35 -3.53 -3.02
CA SER A 44 25.47 -4.51 -4.09
C SER A 44 24.41 -4.30 -5.17
N ASN A 45 24.65 -4.83 -6.38
CA ASN A 45 23.67 -4.78 -7.47
C ASN A 45 22.32 -5.41 -7.07
N ALA A 46 22.35 -6.45 -6.24
CA ALA A 46 21.13 -7.09 -5.72
C ALA A 46 20.36 -6.15 -4.78
N GLU A 47 21.05 -5.46 -3.86
CA GLU A 47 20.42 -4.49 -2.95
C GLU A 47 19.83 -3.29 -3.71
N VAL A 48 20.54 -2.81 -4.74
CA VAL A 48 20.04 -1.74 -5.62
C VAL A 48 18.80 -2.19 -6.39
N ARG A 49 18.82 -3.40 -6.96
CA ARG A 49 17.67 -3.95 -7.69
C ARG A 49 16.44 -4.09 -6.78
N LEU A 50 16.61 -4.68 -5.60
CA LEU A 50 15.53 -4.80 -4.59
C LEU A 50 14.97 -3.44 -4.16
N MET A 51 15.81 -2.40 -4.14
CA MET A 51 15.37 -1.04 -3.85
C MET A 51 14.47 -0.47 -4.94
N PHE A 52 14.82 -0.67 -6.22
CA PHE A 52 14.00 -0.24 -7.34
C PHE A 52 12.71 -1.05 -7.47
N ASP A 53 12.76 -2.37 -7.32
CA ASP A 53 11.58 -3.23 -7.36
C ASP A 53 10.57 -2.80 -6.28
N SER A 54 11.08 -2.42 -5.10
CA SER A 54 10.28 -1.86 -4.02
C SER A 54 9.67 -0.50 -4.29
N LEU A 55 10.38 0.38 -4.99
CA LEU A 55 9.83 1.67 -5.40
C LEU A 55 8.75 1.47 -6.47
N ALA A 56 8.99 0.58 -7.44
CA ALA A 56 8.04 0.25 -8.49
C ALA A 56 6.74 -0.33 -7.90
N ALA A 57 6.84 -1.27 -6.95
CA ALA A 57 5.69 -1.86 -6.29
C ALA A 57 4.84 -0.83 -5.52
N ARG A 58 5.47 0.15 -4.84
CA ARG A 58 4.77 1.25 -4.15
C ARG A 58 4.07 2.19 -5.11
N ILE A 59 4.72 2.55 -6.22
CA ILE A 59 4.14 3.39 -7.26
C ILE A 59 2.92 2.69 -7.89
N ALA A 60 3.05 1.41 -8.22
CA ALA A 60 1.95 0.61 -8.78
C ALA A 60 0.75 0.54 -7.82
N THR A 61 1.02 0.25 -6.54
CA THR A 61 0.02 0.22 -5.47
C THR A 61 -0.73 1.54 -5.34
N LEU A 62 -0.01 2.67 -5.27
CA LEU A 62 -0.63 3.99 -5.16
C LEU A 62 -1.41 4.37 -6.43
N GLY A 63 -0.92 3.98 -7.61
CA GLY A 63 -1.63 4.18 -8.87
C GLY A 63 -2.97 3.41 -8.89
N GLN A 64 -2.98 2.17 -8.39
CA GLN A 64 -4.22 1.39 -8.25
C GLN A 64 -5.18 2.01 -7.24
N LEU A 65 -4.67 2.37 -6.06
CA LEU A 65 -5.46 3.06 -5.04
C LEU A 65 -6.09 4.34 -5.60
N HIS A 66 -5.33 5.13 -6.35
CA HIS A 66 -5.81 6.35 -6.97
C HIS A 66 -6.96 6.07 -7.95
N ARG A 67 -6.81 5.09 -8.85
CA ARG A 67 -7.89 4.70 -9.78
C ARG A 67 -9.16 4.28 -9.06
N MET A 68 -9.02 3.54 -7.95
CA MET A 68 -10.16 3.16 -7.12
C MET A 68 -10.82 4.40 -6.49
N LEU A 69 -10.03 5.29 -5.88
CA LEU A 69 -10.52 6.49 -5.21
C LEU A 69 -11.16 7.52 -6.15
N ALA A 70 -10.72 7.60 -7.40
CA ALA A 70 -11.27 8.53 -8.39
C ALA A 70 -12.79 8.33 -8.63
N HIS A 71 -13.30 7.13 -8.35
CA HIS A 71 -14.70 6.76 -8.54
C HIS A 71 -15.51 6.81 -7.23
N ILE A 72 -14.86 7.07 -6.09
CA ILE A 72 -15.47 7.01 -4.75
C ILE A 72 -15.56 8.44 -4.16
N PRO A 73 -16.74 8.85 -3.65
CA PRO A 73 -16.90 10.10 -2.92
C PRO A 73 -15.95 10.22 -1.71
N ALA A 74 -15.67 11.45 -1.27
CA ALA A 74 -14.77 11.69 -0.13
C ALA A 74 -15.27 11.13 1.20
N ASP A 75 -16.57 11.05 1.36
CA ASP A 75 -17.31 10.44 2.47
C ASP A 75 -17.65 8.96 2.20
N GLY A 76 -17.22 8.42 1.06
CA GLY A 76 -17.43 7.03 0.69
C GLY A 76 -16.62 6.04 1.55
N ALA A 77 -17.01 4.78 1.47
CA ALA A 77 -16.36 3.66 2.13
C ALA A 77 -15.76 2.70 1.10
N ILE A 78 -14.69 2.01 1.50
CA ILE A 78 -13.97 1.02 0.70
C ILE A 78 -14.04 -0.32 1.40
N ASP A 79 -14.32 -1.38 0.65
CA ASP A 79 -14.09 -2.75 1.10
C ASP A 79 -12.59 -2.97 1.27
N LEU A 80 -12.13 -2.92 2.52
CA LEU A 80 -10.72 -3.03 2.82
C LEU A 80 -10.19 -4.42 2.50
N ASN A 81 -10.97 -5.49 2.68
CA ASN A 81 -10.49 -6.84 2.37
C ASN A 81 -10.20 -7.00 0.88
N ARG A 82 -11.05 -6.43 0.02
CA ARG A 82 -10.78 -6.41 -1.42
C ARG A 82 -9.51 -5.64 -1.73
N HIS A 83 -9.36 -4.44 -1.16
CA HIS A 83 -8.16 -3.62 -1.35
C HIS A 83 -6.87 -4.31 -0.84
N LEU A 84 -6.94 -5.04 0.28
CA LEU A 84 -5.83 -5.81 0.82
C LEU A 84 -5.39 -6.94 -0.12
N ARG A 85 -6.34 -7.62 -0.78
CA ARG A 85 -6.04 -8.68 -1.77
C ARG A 85 -5.32 -8.08 -2.97
N ASP A 86 -5.87 -7.01 -3.53
CA ASP A 86 -5.27 -6.29 -4.65
C ASP A 86 -3.84 -5.80 -4.35
N LEU A 87 -3.62 -5.26 -3.13
CA LEU A 87 -2.30 -4.88 -2.64
C LEU A 87 -1.36 -6.09 -2.55
N SER A 88 -1.85 -7.20 -1.98
CA SER A 88 -1.10 -8.43 -1.79
C SER A 88 -0.66 -9.02 -3.11
N ASP A 89 -1.54 -9.07 -4.11
CA ASP A 89 -1.25 -9.56 -5.46
C ASP A 89 -0.18 -8.71 -6.15
N THR A 90 -0.28 -7.39 -6.03
CA THR A 90 0.72 -6.46 -6.57
C THR A 90 2.10 -6.69 -5.96
N LEU A 91 2.17 -6.92 -4.64
CA LEU A 91 3.43 -7.16 -3.94
C LEU A 91 4.00 -8.56 -4.22
N MET A 92 3.15 -9.59 -4.25
CA MET A 92 3.57 -10.95 -4.60
C MET A 92 4.15 -11.00 -6.02
N ALA A 93 3.55 -10.29 -6.98
CA ALA A 93 4.08 -10.20 -8.33
C ALA A 93 5.46 -9.53 -8.41
N ALA A 94 5.79 -8.65 -7.46
CA ALA A 94 7.07 -7.96 -7.40
C ALA A 94 8.17 -8.73 -6.64
N PHE A 95 7.80 -9.51 -5.61
CA PHE A 95 8.77 -10.08 -4.67
C PHE A 95 8.73 -11.60 -4.55
N SER A 96 7.67 -12.28 -4.99
CA SER A 96 7.63 -13.75 -4.99
C SER A 96 8.44 -14.30 -6.16
N SER A 97 9.19 -15.36 -5.92
CA SER A 97 9.94 -16.09 -6.95
C SER A 97 10.05 -17.57 -6.62
N ASP A 98 10.50 -18.40 -7.55
CA ASP A 98 10.69 -19.84 -7.30
C ASP A 98 11.70 -20.13 -6.17
N LEU A 99 12.68 -19.24 -5.99
CA LEU A 99 13.69 -19.32 -4.94
C LEU A 99 13.18 -18.80 -3.59
N GLN A 100 12.14 -17.97 -3.61
CA GLN A 100 11.55 -17.37 -2.42
C GLN A 100 10.02 -17.24 -2.62
N PRO A 101 9.29 -18.36 -2.53
CA PRO A 101 7.85 -18.34 -2.74
C PRO A 101 7.16 -17.63 -1.57
N VAL A 102 6.25 -16.71 -1.90
CA VAL A 102 5.44 -15.97 -0.93
C VAL A 102 3.98 -16.38 -1.08
N ALA A 103 3.33 -16.69 0.05
CA ALA A 103 1.91 -17.00 0.11
C ALA A 103 1.23 -16.10 1.14
N ILE A 104 0.20 -15.37 0.70
CA ILE A 104 -0.59 -14.49 1.57
C ILE A 104 -1.98 -15.08 1.77
N THR A 105 -2.38 -15.26 3.04
CA THR A 105 -3.70 -15.74 3.41
C THR A 105 -4.52 -14.60 4.01
N HIS A 106 -5.68 -14.33 3.43
CA HIS A 106 -6.61 -13.34 3.95
C HIS A 106 -7.65 -14.01 4.87
N ARG A 107 -7.87 -13.44 6.05
CA ARG A 107 -8.87 -13.87 7.03
C ARG A 107 -9.68 -12.67 7.54
N GLY A 108 -10.86 -12.92 8.09
CA GLY A 108 -11.68 -11.87 8.73
C GLY A 108 -13.00 -11.60 8.02
N ALA A 109 -13.86 -10.85 8.72
CA ALA A 109 -15.19 -10.47 8.24
C ALA A 109 -15.13 -9.25 7.31
N ALA A 110 -16.26 -8.93 6.65
CA ALA A 110 -16.38 -7.73 5.82
C ALA A 110 -16.01 -6.48 6.64
N CYS A 111 -15.05 -5.71 6.14
CA CYS A 111 -14.44 -4.60 6.83
C CYS A 111 -14.38 -3.40 5.89
N HIS A 112 -14.97 -2.28 6.33
CA HIS A 112 -15.08 -1.06 5.53
C HIS A 112 -14.26 0.06 6.17
N LEU A 113 -13.59 0.84 5.33
CA LEU A 113 -12.80 1.99 5.76
C LEU A 113 -13.19 3.22 4.96
N SER A 114 -13.22 4.38 5.61
CA SER A 114 -13.43 5.65 4.92
C SER A 114 -12.36 5.88 3.84
N ALA A 115 -12.78 6.38 2.68
CA ALA A 115 -11.88 6.74 1.58
C ALA A 115 -10.76 7.71 2.01
N LYS A 116 -10.97 8.53 3.05
CA LYS A 116 -9.94 9.43 3.59
C LYS A 116 -8.79 8.70 4.30
N ASN A 117 -9.05 7.52 4.85
CA ASN A 117 -8.10 6.77 5.68
C ASN A 117 -7.41 5.63 4.91
N VAL A 118 -7.88 5.27 3.71
CA VAL A 118 -7.33 4.13 2.97
C VAL A 118 -5.89 4.36 2.53
N GLN A 119 -5.54 5.59 2.14
CA GLN A 119 -4.21 5.91 1.62
C GLN A 119 -3.09 5.74 2.64
N PRO A 120 -3.15 6.35 3.85
CA PRO A 120 -2.13 6.13 4.86
C PRO A 120 -2.05 4.65 5.27
N LEU A 121 -3.18 3.95 5.40
CA LEU A 121 -3.17 2.52 5.72
C LEU A 121 -2.48 1.68 4.64
N THR A 122 -2.76 1.96 3.37
CA THR A 122 -2.15 1.27 2.23
C THR A 122 -0.64 1.41 2.23
N LEU A 123 -0.13 2.61 2.52
CA LEU A 123 1.30 2.86 2.62
C LEU A 123 1.94 2.04 3.74
N ILE A 124 1.35 2.07 4.94
CA ILE A 124 1.84 1.31 6.10
C ILE A 124 1.94 -0.19 5.76
N LEU A 125 0.87 -0.74 5.18
CA LEU A 125 0.83 -2.15 4.81
C LEU A 125 1.81 -2.48 3.69
N CYS A 126 1.97 -1.60 2.71
CA CYS A 126 2.95 -1.78 1.65
C CYS A 126 4.37 -1.88 2.22
N GLU A 127 4.73 -1.02 3.18
CA GLU A 127 6.03 -1.09 3.88
C GLU A 127 6.18 -2.39 4.68
N LEU A 128 5.17 -2.74 5.50
CA LEU A 128 5.21 -3.94 6.34
C LEU A 128 5.34 -5.22 5.51
N LEU A 129 4.51 -5.37 4.48
CA LEU A 129 4.51 -6.53 3.59
C LEU A 129 5.82 -6.60 2.78
N THR A 130 6.29 -5.47 2.27
CA THR A 130 7.58 -5.41 1.57
C THR A 130 8.72 -5.82 2.49
N ASN A 131 8.73 -5.36 3.74
CA ASN A 131 9.78 -5.72 4.70
C ASN A 131 9.70 -7.19 5.08
N ALA A 132 8.51 -7.75 5.27
CA ALA A 132 8.33 -9.18 5.48
C ALA A 132 8.91 -9.98 4.29
N MET A 133 8.55 -9.62 3.06
CA MET A 133 9.04 -10.31 1.86
C MET A 133 10.55 -10.17 1.66
N LYS A 134 11.16 -9.04 2.02
CA LYS A 134 12.60 -8.83 1.88
C LYS A 134 13.43 -9.49 2.98
N TYR A 135 12.92 -9.53 4.21
CA TYR A 135 13.76 -9.77 5.38
C TYR A 135 13.29 -10.93 6.27
N ALA A 136 12.07 -11.45 6.12
CA ALA A 136 11.54 -12.45 7.05
C ALA A 136 12.23 -13.82 6.95
N HIS A 137 12.80 -14.22 5.80
CA HIS A 137 13.49 -15.50 5.69
C HIS A 137 14.65 -15.52 4.67
N PRO A 138 15.90 -15.72 5.12
CA PRO A 138 17.04 -15.96 4.24
C PRO A 138 17.28 -17.45 3.91
N SER A 139 16.41 -18.37 4.35
CA SER A 139 16.68 -19.82 4.38
C SER A 139 15.89 -20.68 3.38
N GLY A 140 15.25 -20.10 2.36
CA GLY A 140 14.58 -20.85 1.28
C GLY A 140 13.27 -21.55 1.68
N VAL A 141 12.73 -21.25 2.86
CA VAL A 141 11.40 -21.71 3.29
C VAL A 141 10.34 -20.77 2.72
N PRO A 142 9.19 -21.28 2.23
CA PRO A 142 8.09 -20.42 1.80
C PRO A 142 7.66 -19.43 2.88
N LEU A 143 7.53 -18.16 2.51
CA LEU A 143 7.04 -17.12 3.40
C LEU A 143 5.50 -17.16 3.41
N HIS A 144 4.93 -17.42 4.58
CA HIS A 144 3.49 -17.31 4.80
C HIS A 144 3.16 -16.04 5.56
N ILE A 145 2.29 -15.20 5.00
CA ILE A 145 1.80 -13.99 5.66
C ILE A 145 0.28 -14.13 5.85
N GLY A 146 -0.19 -13.99 7.08
CA GLY A 146 -1.60 -13.84 7.39
C GLY A 146 -1.99 -12.35 7.42
N LEU A 147 -3.07 -12.01 6.72
CA LEU A 147 -3.67 -10.68 6.75
C LEU A 147 -5.10 -10.77 7.26
N CYS A 148 -5.42 -9.99 8.28
CA CYS A 148 -6.77 -9.94 8.82
C CYS A 148 -7.23 -8.51 9.07
N CYS A 149 -8.46 -8.18 8.66
CA CYS A 149 -9.17 -7.00 9.13
C CYS A 149 -10.35 -7.39 10.02
N GLU A 150 -10.44 -6.77 11.19
CA GLU A 150 -11.56 -6.89 12.12
C GLU A 150 -12.02 -5.50 12.57
N ALA A 151 -13.34 -5.25 12.47
CA ALA A 151 -13.96 -4.09 13.08
C ALA A 151 -14.38 -4.45 14.52
N HIS A 152 -14.00 -3.62 15.48
CA HIS A 152 -14.34 -3.79 16.89
C HIS A 152 -15.62 -3.01 17.24
N ALA A 153 -16.33 -3.46 18.27
CA ALA A 153 -17.61 -2.86 18.70
C ALA A 153 -17.49 -1.39 19.17
N ASN A 154 -16.28 -0.95 19.53
CA ASN A 154 -15.98 0.43 19.92
C ASN A 154 -15.73 1.37 18.71
N GLY A 155 -15.83 0.86 17.48
CA GLY A 155 -15.58 1.62 16.25
C GLY A 155 -14.14 1.55 15.75
N ASP A 156 -13.23 0.86 16.45
CA ASP A 156 -11.86 0.68 15.98
C ASP A 156 -11.79 -0.33 14.83
N LEU A 157 -10.82 -0.11 13.95
CA LEU A 157 -10.45 -1.04 12.89
C LEU A 157 -9.07 -1.61 13.18
N VAL A 158 -8.97 -2.92 13.33
CA VAL A 158 -7.71 -3.62 13.56
C VAL A 158 -7.30 -4.38 12.30
N VAL A 159 -6.11 -4.06 11.78
CA VAL A 159 -5.46 -4.84 10.73
C VAL A 159 -4.28 -5.58 11.33
N ARG A 160 -4.28 -6.91 11.24
CA ARG A 160 -3.19 -7.78 11.71
C ARG A 160 -2.39 -8.33 10.52
N VAL A 161 -1.07 -8.32 10.67
CA VAL A 161 -0.11 -8.97 9.77
C VAL A 161 0.66 -9.98 10.62
N ASN A 162 0.59 -11.27 10.27
CA ASN A 162 1.15 -12.37 11.09
C ASN A 162 1.86 -13.43 10.25
#